data_AF-A0AAP5ALY0-F1
#
_entry.id   AF-A0AAP5ALY0-F1
#
_cell.length_a   1.000
_cell.length_b   1.000
_cell.length_c   1.000
_cell.angle_alpha   90.00
_cell.angle_beta   90.00
_cell.angle_gamma   90.00
#
_symmetry.space_group_name_H-M   'P 1'
#
loop_
_entity.id
_entity.type
_entity.pdbx_description
1 polymer ?
#
loop_
_entity_poly.entity_id
_entity_poly.type
_entity_poly.pdbx_seq_one_letter_code
_entity_poly.pdbx_strand_id
1 'polypeptide(L)'
;MKTLLKAALLTLVYIGLLLGIHYLHVRFFTVDVVFYAAIGDTLLAAGVTGLLLLAAPFRLFTPTERVLLALVWLLGGYAFAISVPTVIDRSLSFYILEKLDQRGGGIRQDAFQDVFTREYMVEHRLVDVRLTEQESSGTVRIANGCVLLTDKGRRVASLSRFYRQHFLPKRRLLLGQYSDDLTDPFRHSRQDVTYQCGPTKQRR
;
A
#
# COMPACT_ATOMS: atom_id res chain seq x y z
N MET A 1 -37.65 -7.08 0.28
CA MET A 1 -37.02 -7.67 -0.93
C MET A 1 -36.67 -6.65 -2.02
N LYS A 2 -37.57 -5.79 -2.50
CA LYS A 2 -37.29 -4.85 -3.61
C LYS A 2 -36.12 -3.87 -3.33
N THR A 3 -36.00 -3.37 -2.10
CA THR A 3 -34.92 -2.44 -1.69
C THR A 3 -33.54 -3.10 -1.67
N LEU A 4 -33.44 -4.33 -1.14
CA LEU A 4 -32.20 -5.11 -1.13
C LEU A 4 -31.74 -5.47 -2.55
N LEU A 5 -32.65 -5.86 -3.43
CA LEU A 5 -32.36 -6.11 -4.84
C LEU A 5 -31.79 -4.86 -5.54
N LYS A 6 -32.40 -3.69 -5.31
CA LYS A 6 -31.89 -2.42 -5.84
C LYS A 6 -30.53 -2.04 -5.26
N ALA A 7 -30.30 -2.28 -3.97
CA ALA A 7 -29.02 -2.03 -3.31
C ALA A 7 -27.91 -2.95 -3.85
N ALA A 8 -28.24 -4.23 -4.07
CA ALA A 8 -27.33 -5.19 -4.70
C ALA A 8 -27.01 -4.77 -6.14
N LEU A 9 -28.02 -4.37 -6.92
CA LEU A 9 -27.82 -3.87 -8.28
C LEU A 9 -26.90 -2.64 -8.31
N LEU A 10 -27.12 -1.66 -7.43
CA LEU A 10 -26.26 -0.47 -7.35
C LEU A 10 -24.84 -0.82 -6.92
N THR A 11 -24.66 -1.79 -6.02
CA THR A 11 -23.33 -2.27 -5.64
C THR A 11 -22.64 -2.97 -6.81
N LEU A 12 -23.35 -3.74 -7.62
CA LEU A 12 -22.81 -4.33 -8.85
C LEU A 12 -22.42 -3.24 -9.87
N VAL A 13 -23.24 -2.20 -10.01
CA VAL A 13 -22.92 -1.03 -10.85
C VAL A 13 -21.66 -0.33 -10.33
N TYR A 14 -21.55 -0.10 -9.02
CA TYR A 14 -20.35 0.47 -8.40
C TYR A 14 -19.11 -0.37 -8.69
N ILE A 15 -19.17 -1.69 -8.52
CA ILE A 15 -18.05 -2.60 -8.81
C ILE A 15 -17.67 -2.51 -10.29
N GLY A 16 -18.65 -2.57 -11.19
CA GLY A 16 -18.41 -2.45 -12.64
C GLY A 16 -17.77 -1.11 -13.01
N LEU A 17 -18.24 -0.01 -12.42
CA LEU A 17 -17.67 1.32 -12.61
C LEU A 17 -16.25 1.40 -12.05
N LEU A 18 -16.00 0.91 -10.84
CA LEU A 18 -14.68 0.90 -10.23
C LEU A 18 -13.68 0.15 -11.10
N LEU A 19 -14.02 -1.06 -11.53
CA LEU A 19 -13.15 -1.87 -12.38
C LEU A 19 -12.94 -1.23 -13.77
N GLY A 20 -14.00 -0.68 -14.36
CA GLY A 20 -13.92 0.01 -15.65
C GLY A 20 -13.09 1.29 -15.60
N ILE A 21 -13.32 2.14 -14.61
CA ILE A 21 -12.54 3.37 -14.36
C ILE A 21 -11.07 3.00 -14.11
N HIS A 22 -10.81 2.05 -13.21
CA HIS A 22 -9.45 1.64 -12.88
C HIS A 22 -8.71 1.07 -14.09
N TYR A 23 -9.38 0.21 -14.88
CA TYR A 23 -8.82 -0.33 -16.11
C TYR A 23 -8.46 0.76 -17.12
N LEU A 24 -9.38 1.71 -17.37
CA LEU A 24 -9.14 2.81 -18.29
C LEU A 24 -8.05 3.76 -17.77
N HIS A 25 -8.07 4.09 -16.48
CA HIS A 25 -7.10 4.96 -15.84
C HIS A 25 -5.68 4.40 -15.97
N VAL A 26 -5.46 3.14 -15.58
CA VAL A 26 -4.14 2.50 -15.67
C VAL A 26 -3.70 2.26 -17.12
N ARG A 27 -4.62 2.03 -18.05
CA ARG A 27 -4.29 1.76 -19.45
C ARG A 27 -3.86 2.98 -20.24
N PHE A 28 -4.50 4.13 -19.98
CA PHE A 28 -4.37 5.34 -20.82
C PHE A 28 -3.67 6.52 -20.14
N PHE A 29 -3.58 6.54 -18.81
CA PHE A 29 -2.98 7.64 -18.07
C PHE A 29 -1.71 7.20 -17.34
N THR A 30 -0.87 8.18 -17.01
CA THR A 30 0.35 7.97 -16.21
C THR A 30 0.01 7.92 -14.73
N VAL A 31 0.57 6.94 -14.02
CA VAL A 31 0.34 6.73 -12.59
C VAL A 31 1.65 6.90 -11.84
N ASP A 32 1.70 7.91 -10.96
CA ASP A 32 2.90 8.16 -10.14
C ASP A 32 2.94 7.23 -8.92
N VAL A 33 1.79 6.99 -8.27
CA VAL A 33 1.67 6.13 -7.09
C VAL A 33 0.39 5.30 -7.20
N VAL A 34 0.55 3.98 -7.39
CA VAL A 34 -0.54 3.02 -7.63
C VAL A 34 -1.63 3.10 -6.56
N PHE A 35 -1.25 3.20 -5.28
CA PHE A 35 -2.21 3.29 -4.19
C PHE A 35 -3.08 4.55 -4.27
N TYR A 36 -2.48 5.72 -4.50
CA TYR A 36 -3.22 6.98 -4.56
C TYR A 36 -4.10 7.05 -5.81
N ALA A 37 -3.63 6.52 -6.93
CA ALA A 37 -4.44 6.38 -8.14
C ALA A 37 -5.69 5.52 -7.90
N ALA A 38 -5.54 4.32 -7.30
CA ALA A 38 -6.67 3.43 -7.03
C ALA A 38 -7.68 4.00 -6.01
N ILE A 39 -7.20 4.81 -5.04
CA ILE A 39 -8.09 5.57 -4.14
C ILE A 39 -8.85 6.65 -4.92
N GLY A 40 -8.19 7.35 -5.85
CA GLY A 40 -8.85 8.29 -6.76
C GLY A 40 -9.97 7.63 -7.56
N ASP A 41 -9.69 6.45 -8.15
CA ASP A 41 -10.68 5.66 -8.90
C ASP A 41 -11.87 5.26 -8.03
N THR A 42 -11.60 4.85 -6.78
CA THR A 42 -12.61 4.52 -5.78
C THR A 42 -13.53 5.70 -5.49
N LEU A 43 -12.95 6.89 -5.25
CA LEU A 43 -13.72 8.09 -4.96
C LEU A 43 -14.56 8.52 -6.17
N LEU A 44 -14.00 8.41 -7.38
CA LEU A 44 -14.72 8.72 -8.61
C LEU A 44 -15.89 7.76 -8.83
N ALA A 45 -15.67 6.45 -8.73
CA ALA A 45 -16.73 5.44 -8.86
C ALA A 45 -17.82 5.62 -7.80
N ALA A 46 -17.44 5.92 -6.56
CA ALA A 46 -18.38 6.17 -5.46
C ALA A 46 -19.18 7.46 -5.69
N GLY A 47 -18.54 8.52 -6.19
CA GLY A 47 -19.21 9.77 -6.56
C GLY A 47 -20.24 9.58 -7.67
N VAL A 48 -19.85 8.90 -8.76
CA VAL A 48 -20.76 8.60 -9.89
C VAL A 48 -21.93 7.72 -9.42
N THR A 49 -21.67 6.67 -8.65
CA THR A 49 -22.73 5.80 -8.13
C THR A 49 -23.61 6.54 -7.09
N GLY A 50 -23.02 7.44 -6.31
CA GLY A 50 -23.73 8.31 -5.37
C GLY A 50 -24.72 9.25 -6.07
N LEU A 51 -24.36 9.78 -7.25
CA LEU A 51 -25.29 10.56 -8.07
C LEU A 51 -26.48 9.72 -8.57
N LEU A 52 -26.26 8.43 -8.88
CA LEU A 52 -27.34 7.51 -9.26
C LEU A 52 -28.35 7.30 -8.13
N LEU A 53 -27.94 7.39 -6.85
CA LEU A 53 -28.87 7.33 -5.71
C LEU A 53 -29.89 8.48 -5.69
N LEU A 54 -29.60 9.60 -6.36
CA LEU A 54 -30.50 10.74 -6.45
C LEU A 54 -31.59 10.56 -7.52
N ALA A 55 -31.41 9.61 -8.45
CA ALA A 55 -32.33 9.35 -9.54
C ALA A 55 -33.68 8.80 -9.04
N ALA A 56 -34.75 9.13 -9.77
CA ALA A 56 -36.13 8.75 -9.46
C ALA A 56 -36.33 7.27 -9.03
N PRO A 57 -35.75 6.25 -9.70
CA PRO A 57 -35.97 4.84 -9.32
C PRO A 57 -35.37 4.45 -7.96
N PHE A 58 -34.45 5.26 -7.41
CA PHE A 58 -33.71 4.99 -6.18
C PHE A 58 -34.06 5.94 -5.03
N ARG A 59 -35.02 6.85 -5.22
CA ARG A 59 -35.56 7.69 -4.12
C ARG A 59 -36.23 6.90 -2.99
N LEU A 60 -36.43 5.59 -3.17
CA LEU A 60 -36.97 4.67 -2.17
C LEU A 60 -36.07 4.51 -0.94
N PHE A 61 -34.75 4.78 -1.06
CA PHE A 61 -33.82 4.68 0.05
C PHE A 61 -33.98 5.86 1.00
N THR A 62 -34.05 5.56 2.29
CA THR A 62 -33.93 6.52 3.39
C THR A 62 -32.54 7.16 3.40
N PRO A 63 -32.37 8.35 4.00
CA PRO A 63 -31.06 9.00 4.10
C PRO A 63 -29.99 8.10 4.75
N THR A 64 -30.37 7.36 5.80
CA THR A 64 -29.48 6.42 6.50
C THR A 64 -28.98 5.30 5.59
N GLU A 65 -29.86 4.71 4.78
CA GLU A 65 -29.48 3.64 3.85
C GLU A 65 -28.52 4.17 2.76
N ARG A 66 -28.71 5.40 2.29
CA ARG A 66 -27.81 6.03 1.31
C ARG A 66 -26.41 6.24 1.89
N VAL A 67 -26.35 6.76 3.12
CA VAL A 67 -25.07 6.94 3.84
C VAL A 67 -24.39 5.59 4.06
N LEU A 68 -25.14 4.58 4.48
CA LEU A 68 -24.60 3.23 4.68
C LEU A 68 -24.06 2.63 3.39
N LEU A 69 -24.79 2.74 2.27
CA LEU A 69 -24.33 2.26 0.96
C LEU A 69 -23.05 2.98 0.52
N ALA A 70 -22.98 4.30 0.67
CA ALA A 70 -21.79 5.07 0.34
C ALA A 70 -20.58 4.62 1.18
N LEU A 71 -20.76 4.40 2.49
CA LEU A 71 -19.71 3.89 3.36
C LEU A 71 -19.24 2.49 2.94
N VAL A 72 -20.16 1.59 2.62
CA VAL A 72 -19.84 0.25 2.12
C VAL A 72 -19.03 0.33 0.84
N TRP A 73 -19.39 1.20 -0.11
CA TRP A 73 -18.64 1.37 -1.35
C TRP A 73 -17.24 1.93 -1.10
N LEU A 74 -17.10 2.95 -0.25
CA LEU A 74 -15.79 3.52 0.09
C LEU A 74 -14.88 2.51 0.78
N LEU A 75 -15.39 1.74 1.74
CA LEU A 75 -14.64 0.68 2.42
C LEU A 75 -14.27 -0.46 1.46
N GLY A 76 -15.21 -0.86 0.60
CA GLY A 76 -14.97 -1.89 -0.42
C GLY A 76 -13.94 -1.45 -1.45
N GLY A 77 -13.99 -0.19 -1.90
CA GLY A 77 -13.00 0.37 -2.82
C GLY A 77 -11.63 0.56 -2.18
N TYR A 78 -11.57 0.97 -0.90
CA TYR A 78 -10.33 0.98 -0.12
C TYR A 78 -9.74 -0.43 0.00
N ALA A 79 -10.56 -1.44 0.30
CA ALA A 79 -10.14 -2.83 0.35
C ALA A 79 -9.61 -3.31 -1.00
N PHE A 80 -10.29 -2.96 -2.11
CA PHE A 80 -9.82 -3.22 -3.46
C PHE A 80 -8.46 -2.57 -3.72
N ALA A 81 -8.34 -1.26 -3.50
CA ALA A 81 -7.13 -0.48 -3.75
C ALA A 81 -5.92 -1.07 -3.02
N ILE A 82 -6.06 -1.44 -1.75
CA ILE A 82 -4.97 -2.06 -0.99
C ILE A 82 -4.70 -3.48 -1.47
N SER A 83 -5.73 -4.32 -1.60
CA SER A 83 -5.56 -5.78 -1.71
C SER A 83 -5.24 -6.26 -3.12
N VAL A 84 -5.59 -5.48 -4.15
CA VAL A 84 -5.40 -5.90 -5.55
C VAL A 84 -4.23 -5.15 -6.19
N PRO A 85 -4.36 -3.93 -6.74
CA PRO A 85 -3.27 -3.32 -7.49
C PRO A 85 -2.07 -3.03 -6.60
N THR A 86 -2.29 -2.55 -5.37
CA THR A 86 -1.17 -2.17 -4.49
C THR A 86 -0.43 -3.38 -3.94
N VAL A 87 -1.10 -4.50 -3.66
CA VAL A 87 -0.41 -5.73 -3.22
C VAL A 87 0.35 -6.35 -4.38
N ILE A 88 -0.23 -6.45 -5.58
CA ILE A 88 0.46 -7.01 -6.74
C ILE A 88 1.74 -6.23 -7.06
N ASP A 89 1.68 -4.89 -7.02
CA ASP A 89 2.84 -4.03 -7.30
C ASP A 89 4.02 -4.20 -6.33
N ARG A 90 3.75 -4.49 -5.04
CA ARG A 90 4.77 -4.42 -3.97
C ARG A 90 4.98 -5.69 -3.14
N SER A 91 4.29 -6.78 -3.47
CA SER A 91 4.32 -7.99 -2.64
C SER A 91 5.55 -8.82 -2.91
N LEU A 92 6.46 -8.83 -1.92
CA LEU A 92 7.56 -9.80 -1.86
C LEU A 92 7.07 -11.25 -1.98
N SER A 93 5.88 -11.58 -1.47
CA SER A 93 5.34 -12.94 -1.55
C SER A 93 4.98 -13.34 -2.97
N PHE A 94 4.39 -12.45 -3.76
CA PHE A 94 4.09 -12.73 -5.17
C PHE A 94 5.38 -12.87 -5.97
N TYR A 95 6.33 -11.96 -5.74
CA TYR A 95 7.65 -12.03 -6.37
C TYR A 95 8.39 -13.36 -6.09
N ILE A 96 8.31 -13.89 -4.86
CA ILE A 96 8.88 -15.22 -4.53
C ILE A 96 8.26 -16.31 -5.41
N LEU A 97 6.93 -16.31 -5.56
CA LEU A 97 6.22 -17.31 -6.37
C LEU A 97 6.58 -17.19 -7.85
N GLU A 98 6.61 -15.97 -8.38
CA GLU A 98 7.01 -15.70 -9.77
C GLU A 98 8.44 -16.16 -10.04
N LYS A 99 9.36 -15.91 -9.10
CA LYS A 99 10.75 -16.38 -9.23
C LYS A 99 10.90 -17.88 -9.13
N LEU A 100 10.15 -18.52 -8.23
CA LEU A 100 10.11 -19.98 -8.16
C LEU A 100 9.60 -20.57 -9.48
N ASP A 101 8.49 -20.06 -10.01
CA ASP A 101 7.91 -20.49 -11.28
C ASP A 101 8.89 -20.32 -12.46
N GLN A 102 9.52 -19.14 -12.57
CA GLN A 102 10.57 -18.86 -13.57
C GLN A 102 11.76 -19.83 -13.50
N ARG A 103 12.02 -20.42 -12.33
CA ARG A 103 13.15 -21.33 -12.09
C ARG A 103 12.72 -22.80 -12.05
N GLY A 104 11.53 -23.14 -12.54
CA GLY A 104 11.03 -24.51 -12.59
C GLY A 104 10.47 -25.05 -11.27
N GLY A 105 10.03 -24.15 -10.38
CA GLY A 105 9.34 -24.46 -9.13
C GLY A 105 10.21 -24.50 -7.87
N GLY A 106 11.51 -24.21 -7.96
CA GLY A 106 12.43 -24.35 -6.83
C GLY A 106 13.63 -23.41 -6.85
N ILE A 107 13.98 -22.88 -5.68
CA ILE A 107 15.21 -22.12 -5.42
C ILE A 107 15.78 -22.60 -4.09
N ARG A 108 17.10 -22.76 -4.00
CA ARG A 108 17.78 -23.16 -2.77
C ARG A 108 17.58 -22.09 -1.69
N GLN A 109 17.24 -22.50 -0.47
CA GLN A 109 16.81 -21.58 0.59
C GLN A 109 17.86 -20.50 0.95
N ASP A 110 19.12 -20.88 1.02
CA ASP A 110 20.27 -20.00 1.26
C ASP A 110 20.52 -18.99 0.13
N ALA A 111 20.07 -19.28 -1.09
CA ALA A 111 20.20 -18.39 -2.24
C ALA A 111 19.15 -17.26 -2.26
N PHE A 112 18.10 -17.32 -1.43
CA PHE A 112 17.06 -16.29 -1.41
C PHE A 112 17.58 -14.91 -1.01
N GLN A 113 18.68 -14.83 -0.24
CA GLN A 113 19.31 -13.54 0.06
C GLN A 113 19.79 -12.84 -1.23
N ASP A 114 20.39 -13.60 -2.16
CA ASP A 114 20.81 -13.05 -3.45
C ASP A 114 19.60 -12.68 -4.32
N VAL A 115 18.54 -13.50 -4.31
CA VAL A 115 17.28 -13.19 -5.02
C VAL A 115 16.67 -11.86 -4.55
N PHE A 116 16.71 -11.56 -3.25
CA PHE A 116 16.20 -10.28 -2.75
C PHE A 116 17.15 -9.12 -2.98
N THR A 117 18.45 -9.31 -2.79
CA THR A 117 19.41 -8.20 -2.83
C THR A 117 19.89 -7.84 -4.23
N ARG A 118 20.01 -8.83 -5.13
CA ARG A 118 20.55 -8.65 -6.48
C ARG A 118 19.48 -8.63 -7.56
N GLU A 119 18.37 -9.33 -7.36
CA GLU A 119 17.28 -9.39 -8.34
C GLU A 119 16.13 -8.44 -7.94
N TYR A 120 15.49 -8.64 -6.78
CA TYR A 120 14.27 -7.90 -6.43
C TYR A 120 14.48 -6.39 -6.34
N MET A 121 15.57 -5.96 -5.69
CA MET A 121 15.91 -4.53 -5.59
C MET A 121 16.06 -3.86 -6.97
N VAL A 122 16.58 -4.61 -7.96
CA VAL A 122 16.95 -4.09 -9.28
C VAL A 122 15.77 -4.19 -10.26
N GLU A 123 15.17 -5.37 -10.37
CA GLU A 123 14.09 -5.66 -11.33
C GLU A 123 12.84 -4.81 -11.06
N HIS A 124 12.48 -4.62 -9.79
CA HIS A 124 11.36 -3.74 -9.40
C HIS A 124 11.77 -2.28 -9.18
N ARG A 125 13.02 -1.90 -9.46
CA ARG A 125 13.59 -0.57 -9.15
C ARG A 125 13.18 -0.08 -7.77
N LEU A 126 13.25 -0.98 -6.78
CA LEU A 126 12.51 -0.80 -5.53
C LEU A 126 12.92 0.46 -4.78
N VAL A 127 14.22 0.80 -4.81
CA VAL A 127 14.74 2.01 -4.16
C VAL A 127 14.10 3.25 -4.77
N ASP A 128 14.07 3.35 -6.09
CA ASP A 128 13.53 4.51 -6.81
C ASP A 128 12.05 4.69 -6.49
N VAL A 129 11.26 3.62 -6.63
CA VAL A 129 9.81 3.64 -6.37
C VAL A 129 9.53 4.07 -4.94
N ARG A 130 10.23 3.49 -3.94
CA ARG A 130 9.97 3.80 -2.53
C ARG A 130 10.40 5.22 -2.17
N LEU A 131 11.49 5.73 -2.76
CA LEU A 131 11.89 7.13 -2.56
C LEU A 131 10.88 8.10 -3.19
N THR A 132 10.40 7.82 -4.40
CA THR A 132 9.33 8.62 -5.04
C THR A 132 8.06 8.65 -4.20
N GLU A 133 7.65 7.52 -3.61
CA GLU A 133 6.50 7.48 -2.70
C GLU A 133 6.72 8.34 -1.43
N GLN A 134 7.91 8.29 -0.83
CA GLN A 134 8.22 9.10 0.35
C GLN A 134 8.28 10.59 0.02
N GLU A 135 8.80 10.95 -1.16
CA GLU A 135 8.83 12.33 -1.63
C GLU A 135 7.42 12.85 -1.96
N SER A 136 6.63 12.08 -2.73
CA SER A 136 5.24 12.39 -3.07
C SER A 136 4.36 12.55 -1.82
N SER A 137 4.57 11.70 -0.80
CA SER A 137 3.87 11.83 0.48
C SER A 137 4.44 12.93 1.39
N GLY A 138 5.56 13.55 1.04
CA GLY A 138 6.22 14.63 1.77
C GLY A 138 6.86 14.20 3.10
N THR A 139 7.16 12.91 3.28
CA THR A 139 7.90 12.40 4.46
C THR A 139 9.40 12.58 4.31
N VAL A 140 9.88 12.67 3.07
CA VAL A 140 11.29 12.84 2.71
C VAL A 140 11.42 13.97 1.69
N ARG A 141 12.61 14.58 1.63
CA ARG A 141 13.04 15.47 0.56
C ARG A 141 14.43 15.05 0.07
N ILE A 142 14.66 15.10 -1.24
CA ILE A 142 15.99 14.85 -1.80
C ILE A 142 16.65 16.20 -2.10
N ALA A 143 17.80 16.48 -1.48
CA ALA A 143 18.53 17.73 -1.65
C ALA A 143 20.03 17.46 -1.79
N ASN A 144 20.64 17.91 -2.88
CA ASN A 144 22.07 17.73 -3.18
C ASN A 144 22.52 16.25 -3.08
N GLY A 145 21.70 15.32 -3.61
CA GLY A 145 21.98 13.88 -3.53
C GLY A 145 21.78 13.26 -2.14
N CYS A 146 21.31 14.02 -1.15
CA CYS A 146 21.01 13.52 0.19
C CYS A 146 19.51 13.36 0.41
N VAL A 147 19.12 12.20 0.95
CA VAL A 147 17.72 11.85 1.28
C VAL A 147 17.45 12.24 2.73
N LEU A 148 16.65 13.28 2.96
CA LEU A 148 16.45 13.90 4.27
C LEU A 148 15.00 13.74 4.75
N LEU A 149 14.81 13.39 6.02
CA LEU A 149 13.48 13.39 6.64
C LEU A 149 12.92 14.81 6.78
N THR A 150 11.63 14.96 6.51
CA THR A 150 10.87 16.16 6.88
C THR A 150 10.37 16.05 8.33
N ASP A 151 9.74 17.10 8.85
CA ASP A 151 9.07 17.03 10.16
C ASP A 151 7.95 15.99 10.18
N LYS A 152 7.20 15.90 9.08
CA LYS A 152 6.20 14.85 8.87
C LYS A 152 6.86 13.47 8.92
N GLY A 153 7.95 13.28 8.18
CA GLY A 153 8.71 12.02 8.19
C GLY A 153 9.21 11.63 9.57
N ARG A 154 9.77 12.58 10.34
CA ARG A 154 10.22 12.34 11.72
C ARG A 154 9.09 11.86 12.63
N ARG A 155 7.91 12.47 12.54
CA ARG A 155 6.72 12.07 13.32
C ARG A 155 6.26 10.67 12.92
N VAL A 156 6.18 10.39 11.63
CA VAL A 156 5.78 9.06 11.11
C VAL A 156 6.77 7.98 11.55
N ALA A 157 8.07 8.23 11.47
CA ALA A 157 9.10 7.29 11.93
C ALA A 157 9.04 7.05 13.44
N SER A 158 8.75 8.08 14.24
CA SER A 158 8.53 7.95 15.67
C SER A 158 7.31 7.09 15.99
N LEU A 159 6.17 7.39 15.34
CA LEU A 159 4.93 6.63 15.50
C LEU A 159 5.11 5.16 15.09
N SER A 160 5.82 4.90 14.00
CA SER A 160 6.12 3.54 13.55
C SER A 160 6.91 2.74 14.58
N ARG A 161 7.96 3.33 15.16
CA ARG A 161 8.74 2.68 16.24
C ARG A 161 7.90 2.43 17.48
N PHE A 162 7.12 3.41 17.89
CA PHE A 162 6.20 3.27 19.02
C PHE A 162 5.20 2.13 18.79
N TYR A 163 4.57 2.09 17.62
CA TYR A 163 3.61 1.05 17.26
C TYR A 163 4.25 -0.34 17.28
N ARG A 164 5.46 -0.46 16.73
CA ARG A 164 6.24 -1.71 16.71
C ARG A 164 6.51 -2.25 18.11
N GLN A 165 6.89 -1.38 19.03
CA GLN A 165 7.27 -1.78 20.39
C GLN A 165 6.06 -2.09 21.28
N HIS A 166 4.90 -1.50 21.02
CA HIS A 166 3.75 -1.57 21.94
C HIS A 166 2.57 -2.38 21.40
N PHE A 167 2.36 -2.42 20.08
CA PHE A 167 1.16 -3.00 19.47
C PHE A 167 1.42 -4.18 18.55
N LEU A 168 2.67 -4.42 18.12
CA LEU A 168 2.99 -5.66 17.39
C LEU A 168 3.09 -6.86 18.34
N PRO A 169 2.84 -8.08 17.83
CA PRO A 169 3.04 -9.31 18.60
C PRO A 169 4.45 -9.39 19.17
N LYS A 170 4.56 -9.67 20.48
CA LYS A 170 5.85 -9.76 21.17
C LYS A 170 6.74 -10.88 20.64
N ARG A 171 6.16 -11.95 20.09
CA ARG A 171 6.87 -13.04 19.43
C ARG A 171 6.16 -13.44 18.15
N ARG A 172 6.93 -13.73 17.09
CA ARG A 172 6.42 -14.19 15.79
C ARG A 172 7.20 -15.42 15.34
N LEU A 173 6.51 -16.36 14.68
CA LEU A 173 7.13 -17.50 14.04
C LEU A 173 7.96 -17.04 12.83
N LEU A 174 9.25 -17.34 12.84
CA LEU A 174 10.22 -17.09 11.78
C LEU A 174 10.91 -18.43 11.47
N LEU A 175 10.67 -19.00 10.29
CA LEU A 175 11.27 -20.26 9.83
C LEU A 175 11.26 -21.38 10.90
N GLY A 176 10.13 -21.60 11.57
CA GLY A 176 9.96 -22.67 12.55
C GLY A 176 10.30 -22.30 14.01
N GLN A 177 10.80 -21.09 14.28
CA GLN A 177 11.13 -20.64 15.64
C GLN A 177 10.39 -19.35 16.00
N TYR A 178 9.90 -19.24 17.23
CA TYR A 178 9.30 -18.01 17.72
C TYR A 178 10.39 -17.06 18.24
N SER A 179 10.45 -15.84 17.69
CA SER A 179 11.41 -14.81 18.08
C SER A 179 10.75 -13.44 18.32
N ASP A 180 11.34 -12.63 19.19
CA ASP A 180 10.98 -11.22 19.44
C ASP A 180 11.77 -10.21 18.60
N ASP A 181 12.67 -10.66 17.71
CA ASP A 181 13.55 -9.81 16.90
C ASP A 181 12.83 -8.70 16.11
N LEU A 182 11.55 -8.91 15.77
CA LEU A 182 10.75 -7.95 15.00
C LEU A 182 10.10 -6.84 15.84
N THR A 183 10.15 -6.92 17.17
CA THR A 183 9.68 -5.88 18.09
C THR A 183 10.62 -4.67 18.11
N ASP A 184 11.93 -4.91 17.96
CA ASP A 184 12.95 -3.88 17.74
C ASP A 184 14.06 -4.39 16.80
N PRO A 185 13.83 -4.36 15.48
CA PRO A 185 14.80 -4.83 14.49
C PRO A 185 16.04 -3.93 14.41
N PHE A 186 16.04 -2.76 15.08
CA PHE A 186 17.14 -1.80 15.04
C PHE A 186 18.04 -1.87 16.28
N ARG A 187 17.74 -2.77 17.24
CA ARG A 187 18.49 -2.98 18.49
C ARG A 187 20.00 -3.19 18.27
N HIS A 188 20.35 -3.85 17.16
CA HIS A 188 21.73 -4.16 16.77
C HIS A 188 22.13 -3.48 15.44
N SER A 189 21.54 -2.32 15.13
CA SER A 189 21.86 -1.57 13.91
C SER A 189 23.32 -1.11 13.87
N ARG A 190 23.95 -1.21 12.69
CA ARG A 190 25.30 -0.67 12.47
C ARG A 190 25.24 0.85 12.50
N GLN A 191 26.01 1.45 13.40
CA GLN A 191 26.08 2.90 13.58
C GLN A 191 27.19 3.54 12.72
N ASP A 192 28.25 2.78 12.44
CA ASP A 192 29.40 3.23 11.65
C ASP A 192 29.16 2.94 10.18
N VAL A 193 28.73 3.96 9.44
CA VAL A 193 28.38 3.85 8.02
C VAL A 193 28.90 5.08 7.26
N THR A 194 29.41 4.84 6.06
CA THR A 194 30.10 5.85 5.24
C THR A 194 29.17 6.73 4.41
N TYR A 195 27.88 6.40 4.35
CA TYR A 195 26.89 7.04 3.48
C TYR A 195 26.01 8.08 4.20
N GLN A 196 26.39 8.51 5.41
CA GLN A 196 25.64 9.55 6.12
C GLN A 196 25.77 10.90 5.42
N CYS A 197 24.66 11.63 5.32
CA CYS A 197 24.63 12.98 4.81
C CYS A 197 23.73 13.84 5.72
N GLY A 198 24.18 15.06 6.04
CA GLY A 198 23.52 15.95 7.01
C GLY A 198 24.49 16.45 8.10
N PRO A 199 24.08 17.41 8.95
CA PRO A 199 24.93 17.89 10.03
C PRO A 199 25.17 16.73 10.98
N THR A 200 26.40 16.23 11.00
CA THR A 200 26.91 15.32 12.01
C THR A 200 26.56 15.96 13.35
N LYS A 201 25.74 15.29 14.18
CA LYS A 201 25.76 15.61 15.60
C LYS A 201 27.18 15.28 16.05
N GLN A 202 28.05 16.28 16.07
CA GLN A 202 29.29 16.22 16.82
C GLN A 202 28.90 15.76 18.22
N ARG A 203 29.38 14.56 18.58
CA ARG A 203 29.32 14.06 19.94
C ARG A 203 29.87 15.17 20.84
N ARG A 204 29.02 15.78 21.64
CA ARG A 204 29.42 16.39 22.90
C ARG A 204 29.27 15.33 23.98
#